data_AF-A0A1X6NQA1-F1
#
_entry.id   AF-A0A1X6NQA1-F1
#
_cell.length_a   1.000
_cell.length_b   1.000
_cell.length_c   1.000
_cell.angle_alpha   90.00
_cell.angle_beta   90.00
_cell.angle_gamma   90.00
#
_symmetry.space_group_name_H-M   'P 1'
#
loop_
_entity.id
_entity.type
_entity.pdbx_description
1 polymer ?
#
loop_
_entity_poly.entity_id
_entity_poly.type
_entity_poly.pdbx_seq_one_letter_code
_entity_poly.pdbx_strand_id
1 'polypeptide(L)'
;MFAPLARECTSSIEAWWAREAELPEPEQKPASWLSALSDGDKVAWWEGDTVFLRLGAASRSVAHYATRIFFLHQVLSNPTAYGAPAGGFSNVVVVALPELAKKLRYRRSWHHGLLAAVVHPAVPQFRLRDVADAVGAPAADRASMRVYVSAGVENLARGRRVPCFRRAVLPGQLDARFFVPDGDGPGAASAAAYAEPTFDTAVGATPWADVARFRLQLAGSVGAAAPPPLRRTLLYVTRAGQPRSFDAASEAAFGDALAAAAAAAGFAYTRVAMAAASFREQVDVASAAGVMVGVHGAQLAASIFLPPGAVLVEVFPYRFAHRLYRGGCGAGLKYLSLALEAGTEWPALAAHGGDAAACVATDAACRDHYRSDDRPLGWGGGDAAVLRERLAMAFGHVVARTGTA
;
A
#
# COMPACT_ATOMS: atom_id res chain seq x y z
N MET A 1 26.48 1.97 31.48
CA MET A 1 27.73 2.31 30.79
C MET A 1 27.58 1.83 29.34
N PHE A 2 27.04 2.68 28.47
CA PHE A 2 26.84 2.35 27.05
C PHE A 2 28.12 2.71 26.30
N ALA A 3 28.74 1.73 25.64
CA ALA A 3 29.90 1.93 24.78
C ALA A 3 29.50 2.74 23.52
N PRO A 4 30.43 3.50 22.92
CA PRO A 4 30.12 4.47 21.88
C PRO A 4 29.95 3.80 20.51
N LEU A 5 28.71 3.64 20.05
CA LEU A 5 28.33 3.34 18.65
C LEU A 5 28.46 4.57 17.73
N ALA A 6 29.44 5.45 17.96
CA ALA A 6 29.46 6.79 17.36
C ALA A 6 30.26 6.89 16.05
N ARG A 7 30.96 5.84 15.58
CA ARG A 7 31.85 5.94 14.41
C ARG A 7 31.45 5.15 13.16
N GLU A 8 30.50 4.22 13.24
CA GLU A 8 29.98 3.47 12.06
C GLU A 8 28.65 4.03 11.51
N CYS A 9 28.10 5.07 12.15
CA CYS A 9 26.81 5.64 11.77
C CYS A 9 26.86 6.59 10.56
N THR A 10 27.98 7.19 10.17
CA THR A 10 27.93 8.27 9.15
C THR A 10 27.70 7.76 7.73
N SER A 11 28.48 6.78 7.25
CA SER A 11 28.29 6.23 5.89
C SER A 11 27.01 5.40 5.76
N SER A 12 26.59 4.73 6.83
CA SER A 12 25.34 3.95 6.88
C SER A 12 24.10 4.83 6.92
N ILE A 13 24.13 5.97 7.63
CA ILE A 13 23.04 6.96 7.63
C ILE A 13 22.91 7.65 6.27
N GLU A 14 24.01 8.02 5.62
CA GLU A 14 23.96 8.63 4.28
C GLU A 14 23.41 7.68 3.22
N ALA A 15 23.83 6.41 3.24
CA ALA A 15 23.27 5.37 2.38
C ALA A 15 21.78 5.12 2.67
N TRP A 16 21.36 5.18 3.93
CA TRP A 16 19.98 5.06 4.36
C TRP A 16 19.13 6.25 3.91
N TRP A 17 19.64 7.49 4.04
CA TRP A 17 18.98 8.69 3.53
C TRP A 17 18.79 8.64 2.02
N ALA A 18 19.83 8.24 1.28
CA ALA A 18 19.77 8.13 -0.17
C ALA A 18 18.78 7.04 -0.64
N ARG A 19 18.71 5.90 0.07
CA ARG A 19 17.92 4.73 -0.35
C ARG A 19 16.49 4.72 0.20
N GLU A 20 16.31 4.94 1.49
CA GLU A 20 15.05 4.74 2.22
C GLU A 20 14.22 6.03 2.33
N ALA A 21 14.87 7.16 2.62
CA ALA A 21 14.22 8.47 2.65
C ALA A 21 14.19 9.13 1.25
N GLU A 22 14.86 8.52 0.27
CA GLU A 22 15.10 9.03 -1.07
C GLU A 22 15.72 10.45 -1.11
N LEU A 23 16.52 10.84 -0.12
CA LEU A 23 17.20 12.14 -0.08
C LEU A 23 18.61 12.02 -0.66
N PRO A 24 18.85 12.39 -1.94
CA PRO A 24 20.19 12.40 -2.48
C PRO A 24 21.01 13.54 -1.86
N GLU A 25 22.25 13.23 -1.47
CA GLU A 25 23.27 14.22 -1.07
C GLU A 25 22.85 15.16 0.07
N PRO A 26 22.42 14.62 1.23
CA PRO A 26 22.09 15.44 2.40
C PRO A 26 23.34 16.15 2.92
N GLU A 27 23.32 17.49 2.91
CA GLU A 27 24.41 18.30 3.43
C GLU A 27 24.21 18.61 4.92
N GLN A 28 25.23 18.35 5.74
CA GLN A 28 25.23 18.77 7.13
C GLN A 28 25.75 20.21 7.25
N LYS A 29 24.92 21.12 7.76
CA LYS A 29 25.29 22.51 8.01
C LYS A 29 25.57 22.75 9.51
N PRO A 30 26.55 23.61 9.87
CA PRO A 30 26.77 23.98 11.26
C PRO A 30 25.60 24.83 11.81
N ALA A 31 25.40 24.82 13.12
CA ALA A 31 24.33 25.60 13.78
C ALA A 31 24.40 27.10 13.45
N SER A 32 25.61 27.65 13.26
CA SER A 32 25.83 29.04 12.86
C SER A 32 25.22 29.41 11.50
N TRP A 33 25.14 28.46 10.57
CA TRP A 33 24.47 28.66 9.28
C TRP A 33 22.98 28.95 9.46
N LEU A 34 22.33 28.23 10.39
CA LEU A 34 20.92 28.41 10.70
C LEU A 34 20.67 29.73 11.45
N SER A 35 21.54 30.09 12.39
CA SER A 35 21.47 31.38 13.10
C SER A 35 21.52 32.55 12.11
N ALA A 36 22.47 32.54 11.17
CA ALA A 36 22.62 33.58 10.16
C ALA A 36 21.41 33.74 9.23
N LEU A 37 20.65 32.66 9.00
CA LEU A 37 19.39 32.71 8.24
C LEU A 37 18.22 33.26 9.07
N SER A 38 18.19 32.93 10.36
CA SER A 38 17.08 33.29 11.26
C SER A 38 17.04 34.80 11.54
N ASP A 39 18.19 35.45 11.65
CA ASP A 39 18.31 36.90 11.93
C ASP A 39 17.74 37.79 10.81
N GLY A 40 17.53 37.25 9.60
CA GLY A 40 17.06 38.00 8.44
C GLY A 40 15.59 37.78 8.04
N ASP A 41 14.77 37.14 8.88
CA ASP A 41 13.42 36.64 8.51
C ASP A 41 13.45 35.79 7.21
N LYS A 42 14.55 35.08 6.98
CA LYS A 42 14.75 34.23 5.80
C LYS A 42 14.32 32.78 6.05
N VAL A 43 13.71 32.49 7.19
CA VAL A 43 13.32 31.13 7.59
C VAL A 43 11.82 31.05 7.77
N ALA A 44 11.21 29.97 7.30
CA ALA A 44 9.83 29.60 7.60
C ALA A 44 9.83 28.37 8.51
N TRP A 45 9.51 28.57 9.79
CA TRP A 45 9.52 27.51 10.81
C TRP A 45 8.22 26.72 10.85
N TRP A 46 8.29 25.44 10.49
CA TRP A 46 7.24 24.47 10.73
C TRP A 46 7.23 24.11 12.21
N GLU A 47 6.32 24.75 12.94
CA GLU A 47 6.12 24.52 14.36
C GLU A 47 5.45 23.16 14.63
N GLY A 48 5.88 22.52 15.71
CA GLY A 48 5.51 21.14 16.06
C GLY A 48 6.28 20.08 15.26
N ASP A 49 5.99 18.82 15.55
CA ASP A 49 6.66 17.71 14.88
C ASP A 49 6.12 17.45 13.49
N THR A 50 7.03 17.07 12.59
CA THR A 50 6.72 16.83 11.18
C THR A 50 7.07 15.41 10.76
N VAL A 51 6.15 14.75 10.06
CA VAL A 51 6.50 13.60 9.21
C VAL A 51 6.81 14.12 7.81
N PHE A 52 8.03 13.89 7.33
CA PHE A 52 8.45 14.35 5.99
C PHE A 52 8.59 13.15 5.05
N LEU A 53 7.68 13.04 4.08
CA LEU A 53 7.64 11.95 3.12
C LEU A 53 8.05 12.42 1.74
N ARG A 54 9.11 11.85 1.18
CA ARG A 54 9.47 12.03 -0.23
C ARG A 54 8.94 10.88 -1.07
N LEU A 55 8.37 11.23 -2.23
CA LEU A 55 7.82 10.30 -3.22
C LEU A 55 8.50 10.52 -4.58
N GLY A 56 9.44 9.63 -4.90
CA GLY A 56 10.21 9.66 -6.13
C GLY A 56 9.56 8.93 -7.31
N ALA A 57 10.39 8.61 -8.30
CA ALA A 57 9.97 8.03 -9.57
C ALA A 57 9.23 6.68 -9.43
N ALA A 58 9.65 5.83 -8.49
CA ALA A 58 9.05 4.52 -8.24
C ALA A 58 7.58 4.65 -7.77
N SER A 59 7.25 5.71 -7.03
CA SER A 59 5.90 5.99 -6.52
C SER A 59 4.90 6.38 -7.62
N ARG A 60 5.29 6.36 -8.91
CA ARG A 60 4.35 6.39 -10.03
C ARG A 60 3.51 5.11 -10.11
N SER A 61 4.09 3.99 -9.69
CA SER A 61 3.41 2.70 -9.54
C SER A 61 2.51 2.70 -8.30
N VAL A 62 1.30 2.13 -8.43
CA VAL A 62 0.35 2.01 -7.32
C VAL A 62 0.94 1.21 -6.16
N ALA A 63 1.65 0.12 -6.44
CA ALA A 63 2.20 -0.74 -5.39
C ALA A 63 3.30 -0.04 -4.58
N HIS A 64 4.29 0.57 -5.25
CA HIS A 64 5.35 1.31 -4.57
C HIS A 64 4.80 2.51 -3.81
N TYR A 65 3.85 3.24 -4.40
CA TYR A 65 3.18 4.33 -3.73
C TYR A 65 2.44 3.88 -2.47
N ALA A 66 1.68 2.77 -2.56
CA ALA A 66 0.97 2.21 -1.43
C ALA A 66 1.94 1.85 -0.30
N THR A 67 3.07 1.19 -0.58
CA THR A 67 4.11 0.90 0.44
C THR A 67 4.54 2.16 1.20
N ARG A 68 4.77 3.27 0.50
CA ARG A 68 5.20 4.55 1.12
C ARG A 68 4.10 5.18 1.98
N ILE A 69 2.87 5.18 1.47
CA ILE A 69 1.72 5.76 2.17
C ILE A 69 1.31 4.94 3.38
N PHE A 70 1.46 3.62 3.32
CA PHE A 70 1.17 2.76 4.44
C PHE A 70 2.24 2.79 5.53
N PHE A 71 3.48 3.13 5.20
CA PHE A 71 4.44 3.47 6.24
C PHE A 71 4.10 4.82 6.90
N LEU A 72 3.64 5.82 6.14
CA LEU A 72 3.09 7.04 6.72
C LEU A 72 1.92 6.72 7.66
N HIS A 73 1.01 5.83 7.26
CA HIS A 73 -0.06 5.33 8.12
C HIS A 73 0.48 4.77 9.44
N GLN A 74 1.45 3.86 9.37
CA GLN A 74 2.06 3.27 10.56
C GLN A 74 2.70 4.32 11.49
N VAL A 75 3.42 5.31 10.94
CA VAL A 75 4.03 6.39 11.73
C VAL A 75 2.96 7.24 12.42
N LEU A 76 1.92 7.63 11.67
CA LEU A 76 0.82 8.45 12.19
C LEU A 76 -0.08 7.71 13.18
N SER A 77 -0.14 6.39 13.06
CA SER A 77 -0.86 5.48 13.94
C SER A 77 -0.10 5.26 15.25
N ASN A 78 1.24 5.29 15.24
CA ASN A 78 2.05 4.93 16.40
C ASN A 78 3.04 6.05 16.77
N PRO A 79 2.57 7.30 17.01
CA PRO A 79 3.42 8.48 17.10
C PRO A 79 4.53 8.37 18.16
N THR A 80 4.22 7.78 19.33
CA THR A 80 5.19 7.63 20.43
C THR A 80 6.34 6.69 20.07
N ALA A 81 6.09 5.62 19.30
CA ALA A 81 7.13 4.71 18.82
C ALA A 81 8.11 5.39 17.85
N TYR A 82 7.68 6.49 17.21
CA TYR A 82 8.50 7.32 16.32
C TYR A 82 8.93 8.64 16.99
N GLY A 83 8.85 8.72 18.32
CA GLY A 83 9.39 9.84 19.11
C GLY A 83 8.55 11.11 19.14
N ALA A 84 7.33 11.10 18.61
CA ALA A 84 6.40 12.24 18.72
C ALA A 84 5.86 12.40 20.16
N PRO A 85 5.50 13.63 20.58
CA PRO A 85 4.92 13.91 21.88
C PRO A 85 3.52 13.29 22.00
N ALA A 86 2.93 13.33 23.20
CA ALA A 86 1.62 12.75 23.48
C ALA A 86 0.49 13.24 22.54
N GLY A 87 0.60 14.45 21.99
CA GLY A 87 -0.34 15.02 21.02
C GLY A 87 -0.16 14.53 19.57
N GLY A 88 0.83 13.68 19.30
CA GLY A 88 1.13 13.19 17.96
C GLY A 88 1.89 14.19 17.08
N PHE A 89 1.83 13.98 15.76
CA PHE A 89 2.48 14.85 14.79
C PHE A 89 1.61 16.06 14.46
N SER A 90 2.23 17.24 14.35
CA SER A 90 1.54 18.46 13.92
C SER A 90 1.47 18.63 12.41
N ASN A 91 2.44 18.06 11.69
CA ASN A 91 2.60 18.25 10.26
C ASN A 91 2.89 16.92 9.55
N VAL A 92 2.36 16.81 8.35
CA VAL A 92 2.77 15.84 7.32
C VAL A 92 3.14 16.65 6.09
N VAL A 93 4.40 16.56 5.68
CA VAL A 93 4.88 17.21 4.46
C VAL A 93 5.23 16.13 3.44
N VAL A 94 4.48 16.09 2.36
CA VAL A 94 4.69 15.18 1.24
C VAL A 94 5.33 15.94 0.09
N VAL A 95 6.54 15.57 -0.30
CA VAL A 95 7.20 16.10 -1.50
C VAL A 95 7.18 15.04 -2.58
N ALA A 96 6.63 15.39 -3.74
CA ALA A 96 6.51 14.49 -4.88
C ALA A 96 7.07 15.13 -6.15
N LEU A 97 7.54 14.30 -7.09
CA LEU A 97 7.84 14.76 -8.45
C LEU A 97 6.60 15.43 -9.08
N PRO A 98 6.76 16.42 -9.98
CA PRO A 98 5.64 17.20 -10.54
C PRO A 98 4.48 16.34 -11.10
N GLU A 99 4.80 15.28 -11.84
CA GLU A 99 3.81 14.37 -12.40
C GLU A 99 3.03 13.57 -11.33
N LEU A 100 3.70 13.21 -10.24
CA LEU A 100 3.06 12.52 -9.13
C LEU A 100 2.22 13.50 -8.28
N ALA A 101 2.70 14.72 -8.08
CA ALA A 101 1.94 15.78 -7.43
C ALA A 101 0.65 16.12 -8.21
N LYS A 102 0.65 16.01 -9.54
CA LYS A 102 -0.58 16.09 -10.35
C LYS A 102 -1.59 15.00 -9.99
N LYS A 103 -1.14 13.73 -9.84
CA LYS A 103 -2.01 12.64 -9.38
C LYS A 103 -2.54 12.89 -7.97
N LEU A 104 -1.68 13.32 -7.04
CA LEU A 104 -2.08 13.64 -5.66
C LEU A 104 -3.09 14.80 -5.58
N ARG A 105 -3.06 15.75 -6.51
CA ARG A 105 -4.08 16.83 -6.61
C ARG A 105 -5.40 16.36 -7.20
N TYR A 106 -5.37 15.35 -8.08
CA TYR A 106 -6.57 14.88 -8.76
C TYR A 106 -7.42 14.00 -7.84
N ARG A 107 -8.51 14.55 -7.31
CA ARG A 107 -9.33 13.93 -6.25
C ARG A 107 -9.89 12.54 -6.57
N ARG A 108 -10.08 12.21 -7.85
CA ARG A 108 -10.58 10.90 -8.28
C ARG A 108 -9.47 9.86 -8.44
N SER A 109 -8.20 10.28 -8.37
CA SER A 109 -7.07 9.38 -8.51
C SER A 109 -6.92 8.48 -7.29
N TRP A 110 -6.35 7.30 -7.52
CA TRP A 110 -5.96 6.38 -6.47
C TRP A 110 -5.00 7.02 -5.46
N HIS A 111 -4.01 7.76 -5.98
CA HIS A 111 -3.00 8.43 -5.16
C HIS A 111 -3.62 9.45 -4.21
N HIS A 112 -4.50 10.32 -4.70
CA HIS A 112 -5.17 11.29 -3.82
C HIS A 112 -6.00 10.59 -2.75
N GLY A 113 -6.85 9.64 -3.16
CA GLY A 113 -7.77 8.98 -2.25
C GLY A 113 -7.06 8.21 -1.14
N LEU A 114 -5.99 7.49 -1.45
CA LEU A 114 -5.26 6.72 -0.45
C LEU A 114 -4.52 7.62 0.54
N LEU A 115 -3.89 8.72 0.08
CA LEU A 115 -3.31 9.71 0.99
C LEU A 115 -4.39 10.32 1.89
N ALA A 116 -5.51 10.76 1.31
CA ALA A 116 -6.62 11.36 2.05
C ALA A 116 -7.21 10.40 3.08
N ALA A 117 -7.30 9.09 2.77
CA ALA A 117 -7.68 8.07 3.72
C ALA A 117 -6.70 7.98 4.89
N VAL A 118 -5.40 7.82 4.61
CA VAL A 118 -4.39 7.67 5.67
C VAL A 118 -4.32 8.89 6.59
N VAL A 119 -4.46 10.11 6.06
CA VAL A 119 -4.36 11.32 6.91
C VAL A 119 -5.67 11.75 7.55
N HIS A 120 -6.80 11.10 7.21
CA HIS A 120 -8.12 11.45 7.76
C HIS A 120 -8.10 11.50 9.30
N PRO A 121 -8.77 12.49 9.95
CA PRO A 121 -9.64 13.52 9.37
C PRO A 121 -8.94 14.77 8.81
N ALA A 122 -7.61 14.86 8.85
CA ALA A 122 -6.91 15.95 8.19
C ALA A 122 -7.11 15.92 6.67
N VAL A 123 -7.02 17.09 6.04
CA VAL A 123 -7.24 17.26 4.60
C VAL A 123 -5.94 17.65 3.91
N PRO A 124 -5.50 16.92 2.87
CA PRO A 124 -4.33 17.32 2.08
C PRO A 124 -4.52 18.69 1.41
N GLN A 125 -3.55 19.57 1.64
CA GLN A 125 -3.45 20.92 1.08
C GLN A 125 -2.38 20.96 -0.02
N PHE A 126 -2.62 21.75 -1.07
CA PHE A 126 -1.79 21.75 -2.28
C PHE A 126 -1.38 23.16 -2.74
N ARG A 127 -1.84 24.22 -2.05
CA ARG A 127 -1.53 25.60 -2.42
C ARG A 127 -0.51 26.17 -1.44
N LEU A 128 0.46 26.90 -1.97
CA LEU A 128 1.50 27.58 -1.18
C LEU A 128 0.94 28.58 -0.16
N ARG A 129 -0.19 29.24 -0.45
CA ARG A 129 -0.83 30.12 0.52
C ARG A 129 -1.32 29.37 1.75
N ASP A 130 -1.77 28.12 1.57
CA ASP A 130 -2.22 27.27 2.68
C ASP A 130 -1.01 26.91 3.57
N VAL A 131 0.21 26.85 3.00
CA VAL A 131 1.49 26.74 3.76
C VAL A 131 1.78 28.02 4.53
N ALA A 132 1.54 29.19 3.94
CA ALA A 132 1.82 30.46 4.60
C ALA A 132 1.03 30.63 5.91
N ASP A 133 -0.17 30.04 5.97
CA ASP A 133 -1.05 30.00 7.13
C ASP A 133 -0.76 28.79 8.05
N ALA A 134 -0.06 27.77 7.55
CA ALA A 134 0.31 26.54 8.26
C ALA A 134 1.55 26.66 9.17
N VAL A 135 2.27 27.77 9.10
CA VAL A 135 3.58 27.99 9.73
C VAL A 135 3.36 28.94 10.91
N GLY A 136 3.41 28.44 12.15
CA GLY A 136 3.41 29.33 13.32
C GLY A 136 2.84 28.78 14.63
N ALA A 137 2.09 27.68 14.61
CA ALA A 137 1.62 27.01 15.84
C ALA A 137 1.54 25.49 15.67
N PRO A 138 1.86 24.67 16.69
CA PRO A 138 1.61 23.23 16.66
C PRO A 138 0.13 22.89 16.46
N ALA A 139 -0.17 21.74 15.87
CA ALA A 139 -1.55 21.24 15.82
C ALA A 139 -1.94 20.66 17.19
N ALA A 140 -3.22 20.80 17.56
CA ALA A 140 -3.73 20.31 18.84
C ALA A 140 -4.15 18.83 18.79
N ASP A 141 -4.52 18.34 17.60
CA ASP A 141 -5.05 16.99 17.37
C ASP A 141 -4.85 16.56 15.91
N ARG A 142 -5.31 15.34 15.58
CA ARG A 142 -5.23 14.80 14.21
C ARG A 142 -6.10 15.57 13.21
N ALA A 143 -7.20 16.19 13.64
CA ALA A 143 -8.09 16.94 12.75
C ALA A 143 -7.48 18.28 12.32
N SER A 144 -6.72 18.90 13.22
CA SER A 144 -5.94 20.12 13.01
C SER A 144 -4.53 19.86 12.46
N MET A 145 -4.11 18.59 12.34
CA MET A 145 -2.85 18.19 11.72
C MET A 145 -2.78 18.72 10.29
N ARG A 146 -1.67 19.37 9.96
CA ARG A 146 -1.49 20.01 8.65
C ARG A 146 -0.84 19.05 7.69
N VAL A 147 -1.52 18.76 6.58
CA VAL A 147 -1.02 17.84 5.56
C VAL A 147 -0.75 18.64 4.30
N TYR A 148 0.52 18.92 4.02
CA TYR A 148 0.92 19.67 2.84
C TYR A 148 1.56 18.77 1.79
N VAL A 149 1.14 18.95 0.53
CA VAL A 149 1.70 18.24 -0.61
C VAL A 149 2.34 19.23 -1.58
N SER A 150 3.64 19.06 -1.81
CA SER A 150 4.46 19.91 -2.68
C SER A 150 4.94 19.16 -3.92
N ALA A 151 4.99 19.86 -5.04
CA ALA A 151 5.61 19.38 -6.28
C ALA A 151 7.11 19.71 -6.29
N GLY A 152 7.90 19.06 -5.44
CA GLY A 152 9.32 19.37 -5.25
C GLY A 152 9.62 20.11 -3.95
N VAL A 153 10.87 20.02 -3.48
CA VAL A 153 11.34 20.59 -2.21
C VAL A 153 11.46 22.11 -2.31
N GLU A 154 11.83 22.61 -3.49
CA GLU A 154 11.92 24.02 -3.83
C GLU A 154 10.58 24.75 -3.63
N ASN A 155 9.46 24.03 -3.80
CA ASN A 155 8.11 24.53 -3.59
C ASN A 155 7.67 24.48 -2.11
N LEU A 156 8.55 24.09 -1.17
CA LEU A 156 8.33 24.32 0.26
C LEU A 156 8.81 25.70 0.70
N ALA A 157 9.62 26.37 -0.12
CA ALA A 157 10.14 27.71 0.18
C ALA A 157 9.06 28.78 -0.03
N ARG A 158 8.69 29.49 1.04
CA ARG A 158 7.76 30.62 0.99
C ARG A 158 8.49 31.84 0.41
N GLY A 159 8.47 32.01 -0.92
CA GLY A 159 9.22 33.08 -1.58
C GLY A 159 10.72 32.84 -1.46
N ARG A 160 11.48 33.80 -0.91
CA ARG A 160 12.93 33.67 -0.65
C ARG A 160 13.27 33.03 0.71
N ARG A 161 12.31 32.40 1.41
CA ARG A 161 12.52 31.80 2.73
C ARG A 161 12.82 30.30 2.68
N VAL A 162 13.77 29.86 3.50
CA VAL A 162 14.15 28.46 3.68
C VAL A 162 13.16 27.78 4.65
N PRO A 163 12.53 26.65 4.29
CA PRO A 163 11.68 25.90 5.20
C PRO A 163 12.55 25.16 6.23
N CYS A 164 12.26 25.37 7.52
CA CYS A 164 12.95 24.69 8.62
C CYS A 164 11.92 23.99 9.51
N PHE A 165 12.25 22.79 9.98
CA PHE A 165 11.40 21.97 10.83
C PHE A 165 11.98 21.93 12.23
N ARG A 166 11.16 22.15 13.27
CA ARG A 166 11.61 21.99 14.67
C ARG A 166 12.15 20.58 14.91
N ARG A 167 11.42 19.61 14.39
CA ARG A 167 11.80 18.20 14.32
C ARG A 167 11.09 17.55 13.15
N ALA A 168 11.81 16.73 12.39
CA ALA A 168 11.26 15.97 11.28
C ALA A 168 11.62 14.49 11.41
N VAL A 169 10.61 13.62 11.26
CA VAL A 169 10.77 12.18 11.10
C VAL A 169 10.72 11.88 9.61
N LEU A 170 11.73 11.15 9.13
CA LEU A 170 11.88 10.75 7.74
C LEU A 170 11.50 9.28 7.58
N PRO A 171 10.25 8.96 7.22
CA PRO A 171 9.84 7.59 6.99
C PRO A 171 10.65 6.86 5.88
N GLY A 172 11.16 5.67 6.20
CA GLY A 172 11.80 4.73 5.28
C GLY A 172 10.78 3.87 4.51
N GLN A 173 11.23 2.82 3.84
CA GLN A 173 10.37 1.84 3.15
C GLN A 173 10.09 0.63 4.05
N LEU A 174 8.88 0.07 3.96
CA LEU A 174 8.58 -1.28 4.44
C LEU A 174 8.95 -2.28 3.34
N ASP A 175 9.51 -3.43 3.71
CA ASP A 175 9.75 -4.56 2.81
C ASP A 175 8.44 -5.09 2.21
N ALA A 176 7.92 -4.43 1.16
CA ALA A 176 6.73 -4.80 0.41
C ALA A 176 5.48 -5.12 1.27
N ARG A 177 5.40 -4.61 2.51
CA ARG A 177 4.26 -4.76 3.44
C ARG A 177 3.46 -3.47 3.49
N PHE A 178 2.14 -3.57 3.44
CA PHE A 178 1.25 -2.40 3.61
C PHE A 178 0.74 -2.26 5.05
N PHE A 179 0.83 -3.29 5.87
CA PHE A 179 0.48 -3.19 7.29
C PHE A 179 1.58 -3.82 8.13
N VAL A 180 1.84 -3.23 9.28
CA VAL A 180 2.84 -3.71 10.23
C VAL A 180 2.08 -4.28 11.44
N PRO A 181 2.27 -5.55 11.81
CA PRO A 181 1.72 -6.10 13.04
C PRO A 181 2.17 -5.30 14.27
N ASP A 182 1.34 -5.23 15.31
CA ASP A 182 1.60 -4.44 16.52
C ASP A 182 2.91 -4.84 17.26
N GLY A 183 3.48 -6.02 16.97
CA GLY A 183 4.75 -6.52 17.50
C GLY A 183 5.99 -6.31 16.62
N ASP A 184 5.85 -5.75 15.41
CA ASP A 184 6.94 -5.60 14.43
C ASP A 184 7.41 -4.13 14.28
N GLY A 185 6.86 -3.22 15.09
CA GLY A 185 7.20 -1.79 15.05
C GLY A 185 8.54 -1.44 15.70
N PRO A 186 9.07 -0.22 15.47
CA PRO A 186 10.28 0.26 16.14
C PRO A 186 10.12 0.20 17.66
N GLY A 187 11.06 -0.46 18.35
CA GLY A 187 11.05 -0.61 19.81
C GLY A 187 10.41 -1.89 20.34
N ALA A 188 9.90 -2.78 19.48
CA ALA A 188 9.39 -4.09 19.92
C ALA A 188 10.53 -5.01 20.41
N ALA A 189 10.30 -5.68 21.54
CA ALA A 189 11.32 -6.44 22.28
C ALA A 189 11.70 -7.81 21.68
N SER A 190 11.05 -8.26 20.60
CA SER A 190 11.56 -9.36 19.80
C SER A 190 11.06 -9.28 18.37
N ALA A 191 12.00 -9.43 17.43
CA ALA A 191 11.70 -9.91 16.09
C ALA A 191 11.33 -11.40 16.17
N ALA A 192 10.26 -11.74 16.89
CA ALA A 192 9.60 -13.01 16.64
C ALA A 192 9.16 -12.92 15.17
N ALA A 193 9.88 -13.64 14.30
CA ALA A 193 9.69 -13.56 12.86
C ALA A 193 8.18 -13.58 12.56
N TYR A 194 7.70 -12.55 11.86
CA TYR A 194 6.34 -12.51 11.34
C TYR A 194 6.01 -13.90 10.78
N ALA A 195 5.23 -14.67 11.52
CA ALA A 195 4.73 -15.94 11.05
C ALA A 195 3.67 -15.56 10.03
N GLU A 196 4.04 -15.60 8.74
CA GLU A 196 3.12 -15.36 7.65
C GLU A 196 1.82 -16.13 7.96
N PRO A 197 0.64 -15.47 7.96
CA PRO A 197 -0.63 -16.16 8.17
C PRO A 197 -0.69 -17.35 7.21
N THR A 198 -0.54 -18.55 7.74
CA THR A 198 -0.63 -19.76 6.94
C THR A 198 -2.09 -19.98 6.57
N PHE A 199 -2.29 -20.78 5.52
CA PHE A 199 -3.59 -21.06 4.88
C PHE A 199 -4.76 -21.40 5.83
N ASP A 200 -4.47 -21.74 7.10
CA ASP A 200 -5.40 -22.19 8.14
C ASP A 200 -5.37 -21.42 9.47
N THR A 201 -4.62 -20.32 9.62
CA THR A 201 -4.78 -19.54 10.85
C THR A 201 -6.16 -18.91 10.86
N ALA A 202 -7.03 -19.45 11.72
CA ALA A 202 -8.20 -18.74 12.18
C ALA A 202 -7.71 -17.33 12.57
N VAL A 203 -8.32 -16.30 11.99
CA VAL A 203 -8.12 -14.90 12.38
C VAL A 203 -8.72 -14.74 13.78
N GLY A 204 -8.12 -15.41 14.76
CA GLY A 204 -8.44 -15.34 16.15
C GLY A 204 -7.68 -14.16 16.71
N ALA A 205 -8.41 -13.08 16.96
CA ALA A 205 -8.16 -12.09 18.00
C ALA A 205 -6.78 -11.41 18.11
N THR A 206 -5.79 -11.61 17.22
CA THR A 206 -4.63 -10.72 17.18
C THR A 206 -5.09 -9.40 16.55
N PRO A 207 -5.13 -8.28 17.30
CA PRO A 207 -5.63 -7.04 16.74
C PRO A 207 -4.66 -6.60 15.67
N TRP A 208 -5.10 -6.55 14.43
CA TRP A 208 -4.45 -5.72 13.42
C TRP A 208 -4.96 -4.29 13.65
N ALA A 209 -4.62 -3.70 14.81
CA ALA A 209 -5.15 -2.41 15.21
C ALA A 209 -4.85 -1.35 14.15
N ASP A 210 -3.70 -1.47 13.48
CA ASP A 210 -3.33 -0.66 12.33
C ASP A 210 -4.32 -0.77 11.15
N VAL A 211 -4.73 -1.98 10.78
CA VAL A 211 -5.71 -2.21 9.70
C VAL A 211 -7.10 -1.73 10.11
N ALA A 212 -7.52 -1.97 11.36
CA ALA A 212 -8.81 -1.50 11.87
C ALA A 212 -8.90 0.03 11.85
N ARG A 213 -7.83 0.72 12.26
CA ARG A 213 -7.70 2.17 12.16
C ARG A 213 -7.78 2.65 10.72
N PHE A 214 -7.04 2.00 9.80
CA PHE A 214 -7.11 2.33 8.38
C PHE A 214 -8.53 2.20 7.83
N ARG A 215 -9.26 1.12 8.14
CA ARG A 215 -10.64 0.95 7.67
C ARG A 215 -11.57 2.05 8.18
N LEU A 216 -11.46 2.45 9.45
CA LEU A 216 -12.22 3.57 10.02
C LEU A 216 -11.90 4.89 9.30
N GLN A 217 -10.62 5.16 9.09
CA GLN A 217 -10.17 6.36 8.37
C GLN A 217 -10.60 6.36 6.91
N LEU A 218 -10.53 5.21 6.24
CA LEU A 218 -11.01 5.03 4.88
C LEU A 218 -12.50 5.35 4.80
N ALA A 219 -13.32 4.77 5.69
CA ALA A 219 -14.75 5.05 5.76
C ALA A 219 -15.02 6.55 5.93
N GLY A 220 -14.37 7.19 6.91
CA GLY A 220 -14.51 8.63 7.16
C GLY A 220 -14.07 9.48 5.96
N SER A 221 -12.99 9.11 5.28
CA SER A 221 -12.47 9.86 4.12
C SER A 221 -13.39 9.79 2.90
N VAL A 222 -14.22 8.75 2.81
CA VAL A 222 -15.28 8.64 1.79
C VAL A 222 -16.66 9.08 2.33
N GLY A 223 -16.71 9.71 3.50
CA GLY A 223 -17.94 10.26 4.07
C GLY A 223 -18.90 9.22 4.68
N ALA A 224 -18.40 8.02 4.99
CA ALA A 224 -19.14 7.01 5.74
C ALA A 224 -18.77 7.08 7.22
N ALA A 225 -19.75 6.88 8.11
CA ALA A 225 -19.54 6.91 9.56
C ALA A 225 -18.76 5.68 10.07
N ALA A 226 -18.86 4.55 9.37
CA ALA A 226 -18.19 3.31 9.71
C ALA A 226 -17.94 2.46 8.44
N PRO A 227 -16.97 1.54 8.48
CA PRO A 227 -16.78 0.55 7.42
C PRO A 227 -18.06 -0.29 7.21
N PRO A 228 -18.43 -0.60 5.96
CA PRO A 228 -19.60 -1.43 5.71
C PRO A 228 -19.36 -2.88 6.19
N PRO A 229 -20.43 -3.61 6.55
CA PRO A 229 -20.31 -5.00 6.96
C PRO A 229 -19.92 -5.89 5.77
N LEU A 230 -19.27 -7.02 6.08
CA LEU A 230 -18.98 -8.10 5.15
C LEU A 230 -20.27 -8.61 4.48
N ARG A 231 -20.29 -8.73 3.15
CA ARG A 231 -21.40 -9.27 2.37
C ARG A 231 -20.99 -10.49 1.57
N ARG A 232 -21.98 -11.33 1.25
CA ARG A 232 -21.83 -12.47 0.34
C ARG A 232 -21.76 -11.99 -1.12
N THR A 233 -20.67 -11.31 -1.46
CA THR A 233 -20.36 -10.84 -2.81
C THR A 233 -19.02 -11.39 -3.26
N LEU A 234 -19.01 -12.03 -4.44
CA LEU A 234 -17.82 -12.39 -5.19
C LEU A 234 -17.48 -11.25 -6.16
N LEU A 235 -16.34 -10.61 -5.93
CA LEU A 235 -15.79 -9.55 -6.74
C LEU A 235 -14.68 -10.09 -7.64
N TYR A 236 -14.92 -10.16 -8.94
CA TYR A 236 -13.89 -10.43 -9.92
C TYR A 236 -13.22 -9.14 -10.38
N VAL A 237 -11.92 -9.03 -10.12
CA VAL A 237 -11.11 -7.92 -10.59
C VAL A 237 -10.39 -8.31 -11.89
N THR A 238 -10.96 -7.85 -13.02
CA THR A 238 -10.39 -8.10 -14.35
C THR A 238 -9.17 -7.21 -14.62
N ARG A 239 -8.32 -7.70 -15.54
CA ARG A 239 -7.15 -6.98 -16.08
C ARG A 239 -7.36 -6.57 -17.54
N ALA A 240 -8.60 -6.46 -18.02
CA ALA A 240 -8.91 -6.05 -19.38
C ALA A 240 -8.12 -4.78 -19.80
N GLY A 241 -7.41 -4.86 -20.92
CA GLY A 241 -6.56 -3.76 -21.43
C GLY A 241 -5.27 -3.52 -20.63
N GLN A 242 -4.85 -4.45 -19.79
CA GLN A 242 -3.59 -4.40 -19.03
C GLN A 242 -2.73 -5.66 -19.33
N PRO A 243 -1.41 -5.59 -19.08
CA PRO A 243 -0.53 -6.77 -19.07
C PRO A 243 -1.10 -7.89 -18.19
N ARG A 244 -0.77 -9.16 -18.45
CA ARG A 244 -1.26 -10.30 -17.65
C ARG A 244 -2.78 -10.39 -17.62
N SER A 245 -3.42 -10.17 -18.76
CA SER A 245 -4.85 -10.43 -18.94
C SER A 245 -5.03 -11.80 -19.57
N PHE A 246 -6.18 -12.42 -19.32
CA PHE A 246 -6.58 -13.58 -20.10
C PHE A 246 -6.81 -13.18 -21.56
N ASP A 247 -6.67 -14.12 -22.49
CA ASP A 247 -7.27 -13.96 -23.81
C ASP A 247 -8.80 -13.86 -23.71
N ALA A 248 -9.47 -13.44 -24.79
CA ALA A 248 -10.91 -13.18 -24.76
C ALA A 248 -11.76 -14.42 -24.41
N ALA A 249 -11.37 -15.61 -24.87
CA ALA A 249 -12.09 -16.85 -24.60
C ALA A 249 -11.88 -17.29 -23.15
N SER A 250 -10.64 -17.21 -22.67
CA SER A 250 -10.23 -17.50 -21.30
C SER A 250 -10.89 -16.56 -20.30
N GLU A 251 -10.97 -15.26 -20.59
CA GLU A 251 -11.65 -14.25 -19.76
C GLU A 251 -13.15 -14.53 -19.65
N ALA A 252 -13.79 -14.91 -20.76
CA ALA A 252 -15.21 -15.28 -20.77
C ALA A 252 -15.47 -16.55 -19.96
N ALA A 253 -14.73 -17.63 -20.25
CA ALA A 253 -14.87 -18.91 -19.56
C ALA A 253 -14.59 -18.79 -18.04
N PHE A 254 -13.56 -18.03 -17.66
CA PHE A 254 -13.25 -17.77 -16.25
C PHE A 254 -14.37 -16.97 -15.57
N GLY A 255 -14.85 -15.90 -16.23
CA GLY A 255 -15.95 -15.08 -15.73
C GLY A 255 -17.25 -15.88 -15.52
N ASP A 256 -17.59 -16.75 -16.47
CA ASP A 256 -18.77 -17.62 -16.41
C ASP A 256 -18.65 -18.64 -15.27
N ALA A 257 -17.46 -19.22 -15.09
CA ALA A 257 -17.19 -20.13 -13.98
C ALA A 257 -17.35 -19.44 -12.61
N LEU A 258 -16.86 -18.21 -12.47
CA LEU A 258 -17.04 -17.41 -11.25
C LEU A 258 -18.51 -17.08 -10.99
N ALA A 259 -19.24 -16.65 -12.04
CA ALA A 259 -20.66 -16.31 -11.92
C ALA A 259 -21.50 -17.53 -11.51
N ALA A 260 -21.27 -18.69 -12.14
CA ALA A 260 -21.94 -19.94 -11.82
C ALA A 260 -21.65 -20.40 -10.38
N ALA A 261 -20.38 -20.32 -9.95
CA ALA A 261 -19.98 -20.68 -8.59
C ALA A 261 -20.59 -19.74 -7.54
N ALA A 262 -20.62 -18.43 -7.80
CA ALA A 262 -21.26 -17.46 -6.91
C ALA A 262 -22.77 -17.73 -6.78
N ALA A 263 -23.47 -17.94 -7.90
CA ALA A 263 -24.89 -18.25 -7.90
C ALA A 263 -25.20 -19.52 -7.09
N ALA A 264 -24.43 -20.59 -7.31
CA ALA A 264 -24.59 -21.85 -6.58
C ALA A 264 -24.36 -21.72 -5.06
N ALA A 265 -23.51 -20.77 -4.63
CA ALA A 265 -23.22 -20.50 -3.23
C ALA A 265 -24.12 -19.44 -2.60
N GLY A 266 -25.04 -18.83 -3.36
CA GLY A 266 -25.88 -17.72 -2.89
C GLY A 266 -25.11 -16.40 -2.69
N PHE A 267 -24.09 -16.15 -3.52
CA PHE A 267 -23.31 -14.92 -3.54
C PHE A 267 -23.73 -14.05 -4.72
N ALA A 268 -23.78 -12.73 -4.51
CA ALA A 268 -23.82 -11.78 -5.61
C ALA A 268 -22.49 -11.81 -6.38
N TYR A 269 -22.52 -11.62 -7.70
CA TYR A 269 -21.33 -11.58 -8.52
C TYR A 269 -21.15 -10.20 -9.15
N THR A 270 -19.96 -9.62 -8.99
CA THR A 270 -19.60 -8.32 -9.57
C THR A 270 -18.26 -8.44 -10.28
N ARG A 271 -18.19 -7.98 -11.53
CA ARG A 271 -16.94 -7.86 -12.29
C ARG A 271 -16.55 -6.39 -12.42
N VAL A 272 -15.28 -6.06 -12.15
CA VAL A 272 -14.78 -4.67 -12.20
C VAL A 272 -13.37 -4.58 -12.76
N ALA A 273 -13.12 -3.59 -13.60
CA ALA A 273 -11.79 -3.19 -14.02
C ALA A 273 -11.26 -2.08 -13.12
N MET A 274 -10.57 -2.44 -12.02
CA MET A 274 -10.10 -1.47 -11.02
C MET A 274 -9.23 -0.36 -11.63
N ALA A 275 -8.41 -0.66 -12.65
CA ALA A 275 -7.56 0.34 -13.31
C ALA A 275 -8.35 1.47 -13.99
N ALA A 276 -9.60 1.20 -14.40
CA ALA A 276 -10.49 2.19 -15.03
C ALA A 276 -11.41 2.89 -14.02
N ALA A 277 -11.63 2.30 -12.84
CA ALA A 277 -12.47 2.85 -11.80
C ALA A 277 -11.74 3.96 -11.01
N SER A 278 -12.48 5.02 -10.66
CA SER A 278 -12.02 6.02 -9.71
C SER A 278 -11.82 5.44 -8.31
N PHE A 279 -11.02 6.10 -7.48
CA PHE A 279 -10.77 5.64 -6.11
C PHE A 279 -12.07 5.35 -5.34
N ARG A 280 -13.07 6.23 -5.45
CA ARG A 280 -14.36 6.05 -4.78
C ARG A 280 -15.08 4.78 -5.24
N GLU A 281 -15.17 4.56 -6.55
CA GLU A 281 -15.81 3.37 -7.12
C GLU A 281 -15.10 2.08 -6.68
N GLN A 282 -13.76 2.11 -6.61
CA GLN A 282 -12.98 0.97 -6.13
C GLN A 282 -13.22 0.69 -4.64
N VAL A 283 -13.34 1.72 -3.80
CA VAL A 283 -13.70 1.55 -2.38
C VAL A 283 -15.12 1.03 -2.25
N ASP A 284 -16.09 1.60 -2.97
CA ASP A 284 -17.50 1.21 -2.86
C ASP A 284 -17.71 -0.25 -3.26
N VAL A 285 -17.06 -0.72 -4.33
CA VAL A 285 -17.21 -2.10 -4.82
C VAL A 285 -16.48 -3.12 -3.94
N ALA A 286 -15.34 -2.75 -3.34
CA ALA A 286 -14.52 -3.67 -2.56
C ALA A 286 -14.88 -3.70 -1.06
N SER A 287 -15.28 -2.57 -0.48
CA SER A 287 -15.36 -2.41 0.99
C SER A 287 -16.36 -3.32 1.70
N ALA A 288 -17.34 -3.88 0.98
CA ALA A 288 -18.28 -4.85 1.51
C ALA A 288 -18.10 -6.26 0.91
N ALA A 289 -17.20 -6.46 -0.07
CA ALA A 289 -17.08 -7.73 -0.78
C ALA A 289 -16.52 -8.84 0.11
N GLY A 290 -17.10 -10.03 0.04
CA GLY A 290 -16.70 -11.18 0.84
C GLY A 290 -15.56 -11.97 0.23
N VAL A 291 -15.55 -12.08 -1.10
CA VAL A 291 -14.47 -12.74 -1.83
C VAL A 291 -14.02 -11.82 -2.96
N MET A 292 -12.72 -11.59 -3.09
CA MET A 292 -12.11 -10.94 -4.24
C MET A 292 -11.27 -11.96 -4.99
N VAL A 293 -11.42 -12.03 -6.31
CA VAL A 293 -10.64 -12.90 -7.20
C VAL A 293 -9.97 -12.05 -8.26
N GLY A 294 -8.73 -12.35 -8.61
CA GLY A 294 -8.08 -11.70 -9.75
C GLY A 294 -6.71 -12.25 -10.07
N VAL A 295 -6.27 -12.03 -11.31
CA VAL A 295 -4.92 -12.37 -11.76
C VAL A 295 -3.89 -11.49 -11.07
N HIS A 296 -2.76 -12.06 -10.68
CA HIS A 296 -1.65 -11.38 -10.01
C HIS A 296 -1.30 -10.06 -10.71
N GLY A 297 -1.41 -8.95 -9.98
CA GLY A 297 -0.97 -7.64 -10.46
C GLY A 297 -1.41 -6.46 -9.61
N ALA A 298 -1.01 -5.26 -10.03
CA ALA A 298 -1.14 -4.01 -9.27
C ALA A 298 -2.58 -3.69 -8.82
N GLN A 299 -3.58 -4.22 -9.51
CA GLN A 299 -4.99 -4.01 -9.19
C GLN A 299 -5.43 -4.76 -7.93
N LEU A 300 -4.71 -5.83 -7.53
CA LEU A 300 -4.96 -6.53 -6.27
C LEU A 300 -4.52 -5.71 -5.05
N ALA A 301 -3.83 -4.58 -5.24
CA ALA A 301 -3.63 -3.61 -4.16
C ALA A 301 -4.96 -3.10 -3.58
N ALA A 302 -6.07 -3.17 -4.34
CA ALA A 302 -7.41 -2.86 -3.83
C ALA A 302 -7.91 -3.83 -2.76
N SER A 303 -7.25 -4.97 -2.53
CA SER A 303 -7.59 -5.89 -1.44
C SER A 303 -7.48 -5.27 -0.05
N ILE A 304 -6.69 -4.18 0.11
CA ILE A 304 -6.63 -3.40 1.36
C ILE A 304 -8.00 -2.82 1.78
N PHE A 305 -8.94 -2.68 0.85
CA PHE A 305 -10.28 -2.16 1.14
C PHE A 305 -11.22 -3.23 1.64
N LEU A 306 -10.89 -4.51 1.48
CA LEU A 306 -11.78 -5.59 1.87
C LEU A 306 -12.03 -5.57 3.39
N PRO A 307 -13.26 -5.91 3.81
CA PRO A 307 -13.63 -5.92 5.22
C PRO A 307 -12.95 -7.10 5.95
N PRO A 308 -12.90 -7.06 7.30
CA PRO A 308 -12.44 -8.19 8.10
C PRO A 308 -13.22 -9.46 7.75
N GLY A 309 -12.53 -10.60 7.63
CA GLY A 309 -13.15 -11.88 7.31
C GLY A 309 -13.42 -12.12 5.83
N ALA A 310 -13.04 -11.20 4.94
CA ALA A 310 -13.04 -11.43 3.51
C ALA A 310 -11.87 -12.33 3.07
N VAL A 311 -11.99 -12.84 1.85
CA VAL A 311 -11.02 -13.75 1.22
C VAL A 311 -10.47 -13.13 -0.07
N LEU A 312 -9.15 -13.17 -0.23
CA LEU A 312 -8.49 -12.89 -1.52
C LEU A 312 -8.09 -14.21 -2.18
N VAL A 313 -8.55 -14.45 -3.40
CA VAL A 313 -8.12 -15.55 -4.27
C VAL A 313 -7.26 -14.98 -5.39
N GLU A 314 -5.96 -15.24 -5.34
CA GLU A 314 -5.00 -14.75 -6.31
C GLU A 314 -4.70 -15.82 -7.38
N VAL A 315 -4.86 -15.44 -8.65
CA VAL A 315 -4.54 -16.29 -9.80
C VAL A 315 -3.16 -15.93 -10.32
N PHE A 316 -2.21 -16.85 -10.24
CA PHE A 316 -0.86 -16.66 -10.75
C PHE A 316 -0.70 -17.16 -12.19
N PRO A 317 0.02 -16.42 -13.04
CA PRO A 317 0.54 -16.95 -14.30
C PRO A 317 1.34 -18.24 -14.11
N TYR A 318 1.46 -19.00 -15.19
CA TYR A 318 2.25 -20.23 -15.25
C TYR A 318 3.67 -20.04 -14.73
N ARG A 319 4.08 -20.87 -13.77
CA ARG A 319 5.42 -20.87 -13.11
C ARG A 319 5.83 -19.54 -12.45
N PHE A 320 4.88 -18.64 -12.20
CA PHE A 320 5.14 -17.38 -11.51
C PHE A 320 4.51 -17.38 -10.12
N ALA A 321 5.20 -16.83 -9.13
CA ALA A 321 4.66 -16.61 -7.80
C ALA A 321 5.26 -15.36 -7.17
N HIS A 322 4.47 -14.66 -6.35
CA HIS A 322 4.92 -13.47 -5.63
C HIS A 322 4.17 -13.34 -4.31
N ARG A 323 4.78 -12.68 -3.30
CA ARG A 323 4.22 -12.62 -1.94
C ARG A 323 3.45 -11.35 -1.60
N LEU A 324 3.55 -10.30 -2.42
CA LEU A 324 3.03 -8.96 -2.14
C LEU A 324 1.58 -8.92 -1.62
N TYR A 325 0.67 -9.71 -2.19
CA TYR A 325 -0.76 -9.65 -1.85
C TYR A 325 -1.18 -10.67 -0.80
N ARG A 326 -0.26 -11.46 -0.24
CA ARG A 326 -0.56 -12.41 0.85
C ARG A 326 -1.27 -11.69 2.01
N GLY A 327 -2.32 -12.33 2.52
CA GLY A 327 -3.17 -11.78 3.57
C GLY A 327 -3.89 -10.47 3.20
N GLY A 328 -4.03 -10.15 1.90
CA GLY A 328 -4.55 -8.86 1.44
C GLY A 328 -3.57 -7.72 1.66
N CYS A 329 -2.30 -7.93 1.28
CA CYS A 329 -1.17 -7.05 1.60
C CYS A 329 -0.92 -6.89 3.12
N GLY A 330 -1.22 -7.91 3.91
CA GLY A 330 -1.18 -7.84 5.37
C GLY A 330 -2.43 -7.25 6.02
N ALA A 331 -3.55 -7.07 5.29
CA ALA A 331 -4.82 -6.58 5.83
C ALA A 331 -5.60 -7.60 6.69
N GLY A 332 -4.98 -8.72 7.07
CA GLY A 332 -5.57 -9.79 7.87
C GLY A 332 -6.65 -10.60 7.15
N LEU A 333 -6.58 -10.71 5.82
CA LEU A 333 -7.54 -11.50 5.02
C LEU A 333 -7.15 -12.97 4.95
N LYS A 334 -8.13 -13.86 4.78
CA LYS A 334 -7.81 -15.23 4.32
C LYS A 334 -7.30 -15.12 2.88
N TYR A 335 -6.20 -15.81 2.60
CA TYR A 335 -5.55 -15.78 1.30
C TYR A 335 -5.52 -17.18 0.70
N LEU A 336 -5.98 -17.28 -0.55
CA LEU A 336 -5.92 -18.48 -1.35
C LEU A 336 -5.22 -18.15 -2.66
N SER A 337 -4.51 -19.10 -3.22
CA SER A 337 -3.91 -18.95 -4.55
C SER A 337 -4.19 -20.16 -5.43
N LEU A 338 -4.14 -19.91 -6.73
CA LEU A 338 -4.05 -20.94 -7.76
C LEU A 338 -3.05 -20.47 -8.82
N ALA A 339 -2.25 -21.38 -9.35
CA ALA A 339 -1.35 -21.11 -10.46
C ALA A 339 -1.92 -21.76 -11.71
N LEU A 340 -1.88 -21.04 -12.83
CA LEU A 340 -2.31 -21.59 -14.11
C LEU A 340 -1.39 -22.73 -14.54
N GLU A 341 -1.96 -23.82 -15.03
CA GLU A 341 -1.23 -25.02 -15.45
C GLU A 341 -0.57 -24.86 -16.82
N ALA A 342 -1.17 -24.05 -17.70
CA ALA A 342 -0.72 -23.87 -19.07
C ALA A 342 0.04 -22.55 -19.26
N GLY A 343 1.16 -22.62 -19.97
CA GLY A 343 1.95 -21.45 -20.38
C GLY A 343 3.09 -21.85 -21.30
N THR A 344 3.93 -20.87 -21.63
CA THR A 344 5.12 -21.07 -22.48
C THR A 344 6.37 -21.17 -21.61
N GLU A 345 7.23 -22.15 -21.85
CA GLU A 345 8.54 -22.24 -21.20
C GLU A 345 9.49 -21.13 -21.64
N TRP A 346 10.36 -20.69 -20.73
CA TRP A 346 11.42 -19.75 -21.08
C TRP A 346 12.48 -20.44 -21.96
N PRO A 347 12.80 -19.93 -23.17
CA PRO A 347 13.70 -20.63 -24.09
C PRO A 347 15.10 -20.91 -23.51
N ALA A 348 15.61 -20.02 -22.66
CA ALA A 348 16.92 -20.18 -22.03
C ALA A 348 16.86 -20.85 -20.64
N LEU A 349 15.76 -21.53 -20.30
CA LEU A 349 15.61 -22.17 -18.98
C LEU A 349 16.71 -23.20 -18.67
N ALA A 350 17.25 -23.87 -19.69
CA ALA A 350 18.36 -24.81 -19.54
C ALA A 350 19.62 -24.15 -18.95
N ALA A 351 19.85 -22.85 -19.19
CA ALA A 351 20.94 -22.09 -18.57
C ALA A 351 20.77 -21.92 -17.05
N HIS A 352 19.56 -22.16 -16.54
CA HIS A 352 19.21 -22.16 -15.12
C HIS A 352 18.94 -23.58 -14.60
N GLY A 353 19.53 -24.61 -15.24
CA GLY A 353 19.40 -26.01 -14.82
C GLY A 353 18.00 -26.58 -14.97
N GLY A 354 17.12 -25.95 -15.76
CA GLY A 354 15.72 -26.36 -15.89
C GLY A 354 14.81 -25.85 -14.78
N ASP A 355 15.31 -25.08 -13.81
CA ASP A 355 14.54 -24.58 -12.67
C ASP A 355 13.96 -23.18 -12.93
N ALA A 356 12.64 -23.12 -13.12
CA ALA A 356 11.93 -21.87 -13.36
C ALA A 356 11.94 -20.94 -12.14
N ALA A 357 11.93 -21.47 -10.92
CA ALA A 357 11.96 -20.65 -9.71
C ALA A 357 13.32 -19.95 -9.57
N ALA A 358 14.42 -20.68 -9.78
CA ALA A 358 15.76 -20.09 -9.80
C ALA A 358 15.91 -19.05 -10.92
N CYS A 359 15.36 -19.33 -12.10
CA CYS A 359 15.37 -18.43 -13.25
C CYS A 359 14.63 -17.12 -12.95
N VAL A 360 13.40 -17.17 -12.43
CA VAL A 360 12.60 -15.98 -12.05
C VAL A 360 13.30 -15.12 -10.99
N ALA A 361 14.01 -15.76 -10.06
CA ALA A 361 14.73 -15.07 -8.98
C ALA A 361 15.96 -14.31 -9.48
N THR A 362 16.64 -14.81 -10.52
CA THR A 362 17.99 -14.34 -10.91
C THR A 362 18.02 -13.61 -12.25
N ASP A 363 17.06 -13.85 -13.16
CA ASP A 363 17.01 -13.27 -14.50
C ASP A 363 15.73 -12.44 -14.70
N ALA A 364 15.91 -11.17 -15.10
CA ALA A 364 14.80 -10.24 -15.32
C ALA A 364 13.93 -10.60 -16.53
N ALA A 365 14.54 -11.03 -17.63
CA ALA A 365 13.81 -11.44 -18.83
C ALA A 365 13.02 -12.73 -18.58
N CYS A 366 13.61 -13.68 -17.86
CA CYS A 366 12.92 -14.89 -17.42
C CYS A 366 11.73 -14.58 -16.51
N ARG A 367 11.93 -13.67 -15.55
CA ARG A 367 10.85 -13.19 -14.68
C ARG A 367 9.73 -12.53 -15.46
N ASP A 368 10.04 -11.65 -16.40
CA ASP A 368 9.04 -10.94 -17.21
C ASP A 368 8.28 -11.92 -18.12
N HIS A 369 8.96 -12.94 -18.65
CA HIS A 369 8.36 -14.03 -19.43
C HIS A 369 7.34 -14.82 -18.61
N TYR A 370 7.71 -15.37 -17.45
CA TYR A 370 6.75 -16.13 -16.63
C TYR A 370 5.68 -15.26 -15.99
N ARG A 371 5.99 -13.98 -15.73
CA ARG A 371 4.99 -13.00 -15.32
C ARG A 371 3.93 -12.80 -16.40
N SER A 372 4.23 -13.07 -17.67
CA SER A 372 3.33 -12.95 -18.82
C SER A 372 2.83 -11.51 -19.05
N ASP A 373 3.73 -10.54 -18.99
CA ASP A 373 3.38 -9.13 -19.22
C ASP A 373 3.09 -8.80 -20.69
N ASP A 374 3.69 -9.54 -21.61
CA ASP A 374 3.63 -9.31 -23.06
C ASP A 374 2.70 -10.28 -23.80
N ARG A 375 2.09 -11.22 -23.08
CA ARG A 375 1.26 -12.29 -23.65
C ARG A 375 -0.03 -12.49 -22.86
N PRO A 376 -1.13 -12.85 -23.55
CA PRO A 376 -2.35 -13.22 -22.87
C PRO A 376 -2.19 -14.56 -22.14
N LEU A 377 -2.90 -14.71 -21.03
CA LEU A 377 -3.00 -15.94 -20.26
C LEU A 377 -4.09 -16.84 -20.84
N GLY A 378 -3.84 -18.14 -20.82
CA GLY A 378 -4.84 -19.16 -21.14
C GLY A 378 -5.53 -19.70 -19.88
N TRP A 379 -6.78 -20.11 -20.02
CA TRP A 379 -7.57 -20.76 -18.97
C TRP A 379 -8.02 -22.16 -19.42
N GLY A 380 -7.64 -23.19 -18.66
CA GLY A 380 -7.89 -24.60 -19.00
C GLY A 380 -8.82 -25.35 -18.05
N GLY A 381 -9.12 -26.61 -18.41
CA GLY A 381 -9.99 -27.49 -17.62
C GLY A 381 -9.43 -27.89 -16.26
N GLY A 382 -8.11 -28.08 -16.15
CA GLY A 382 -7.42 -28.36 -14.87
C GLY A 382 -7.51 -27.17 -13.92
N ASP A 383 -7.27 -25.96 -14.42
CA ASP A 383 -7.43 -24.71 -13.66
C ASP A 383 -8.84 -24.56 -13.08
N ALA A 384 -9.87 -24.97 -13.84
CA ALA A 384 -11.26 -24.92 -13.40
C ALA A 384 -11.56 -25.83 -12.21
N ALA A 385 -10.89 -26.98 -12.08
CA ALA A 385 -11.04 -27.84 -10.91
C ALA A 385 -10.46 -27.19 -9.65
N VAL A 386 -9.25 -26.64 -9.76
CA VAL A 386 -8.57 -25.96 -8.64
C VAL A 386 -9.36 -24.72 -8.22
N LEU A 387 -9.88 -23.92 -9.17
CA LEU A 387 -10.71 -22.76 -8.85
C LEU A 387 -11.97 -23.15 -8.08
N ARG A 388 -12.68 -24.22 -8.48
CA ARG A 388 -13.88 -24.68 -7.74
C ARG A 388 -13.54 -25.00 -6.29
N GLU A 389 -12.42 -25.69 -6.05
CA GLU A 389 -11.95 -26.00 -4.71
C GLU A 389 -11.64 -24.73 -3.89
N ARG A 390 -10.91 -23.77 -4.49
CA ARG A 390 -10.58 -22.50 -3.83
C ARG A 390 -11.82 -21.67 -3.51
N LEU A 391 -12.79 -21.61 -4.43
CA LEU A 391 -14.04 -20.89 -4.22
C LEU A 391 -14.90 -21.54 -3.14
N ALA A 392 -15.00 -22.87 -3.09
CA ALA A 392 -15.72 -23.56 -2.03
C ALA A 392 -15.17 -23.21 -0.64
N MET A 393 -13.83 -23.21 -0.49
CA MET A 393 -13.18 -22.77 0.74
C MET A 393 -13.44 -21.29 1.05
N ALA A 394 -13.39 -20.42 0.04
CA ALA A 394 -13.63 -18.99 0.20
C ALA A 394 -15.06 -18.70 0.66
N PHE A 395 -16.06 -19.30 0.00
CA PHE A 395 -17.46 -19.13 0.34
C PHE A 395 -17.78 -19.67 1.74
N GLY A 396 -17.27 -20.86 2.09
CA GLY A 396 -17.43 -21.41 3.44
C GLY A 396 -16.88 -20.48 4.53
N HIS A 397 -15.71 -19.86 4.28
CA HIS A 397 -15.10 -18.91 5.21
C HIS A 397 -15.95 -17.66 5.45
N VAL A 398 -16.55 -17.12 4.38
CA VAL A 398 -17.41 -15.92 4.45
C VAL A 398 -18.77 -16.25 5.05
N VAL A 399 -19.37 -17.39 4.70
CA VAL A 399 -20.65 -17.85 5.28
C VAL A 399 -20.55 -18.01 6.79
N ALA A 400 -19.45 -18.61 7.28
CA ALA A 400 -19.20 -18.76 8.72
C ALA A 400 -19.11 -17.42 9.49
N ARG A 401 -18.82 -16.31 8.80
CA ARG A 401 -18.65 -14.96 9.39
C ARG A 401 -19.81 -14.01 9.16
N THR A 402 -20.63 -14.28 8.14
CA THR A 402 -21.83 -13.50 7.85
C THR A 402 -23.07 -14.05 8.56
N GLY A 403 -22.96 -15.20 9.23
CA GLY A 403 -24.09 -15.93 9.82
C GLY A 403 -24.98 -16.55 8.74
N THR A 404 -25.93 -17.41 9.12
CA THR A 404 -27.05 -17.76 8.23
C THR A 404 -27.95 -16.54 8.13
N ALA A 405 -28.09 -15.99 6.92
CA ALA A 405 -29.02 -14.91 6.63
C ALA A 405 -30.46 -15.28 6.99
#